data_AF-A0AA42GGW1-F1
#
_entry.id   AF-A0AA42GGW1-F1
#
_cell.length_a   1.000
_cell.length_b   1.000
_cell.length_c   1.000
_cell.angle_alpha   90.00
_cell.angle_beta   90.00
_cell.angle_gamma   90.00
#
_symmetry.space_group_name_H-M   'P 1'
#
loop_
_entity.id
_entity.type
_entity.pdbx_description
1 polymer ?
#
loop_
_entity_poly.entity_id
_entity_poly.type
_entity_poly.pdbx_seq_one_letter_code
_entity_poly.pdbx_strand_id
1 'polypeptide(L)'
;MDTRKPVAAFKSASQVRALAAERGLTPDDEIIIYCFKGARAANTYVAMKLAGFDKLRIYLGSWNEWSRDERLPIETGLPKGAVRLLPLVV
;
A
#
# COMPACT_ATOMS: atom_id res chain seq x y z
N MET A 1 1.54 0.04 30.89
CA MET A 1 1.10 0.82 29.72
C MET A 1 1.64 2.24 29.92
N ASP A 2 2.65 2.67 29.17
CA ASP A 2 3.21 4.03 29.33
C ASP A 2 2.32 5.05 28.62
N THR A 3 1.56 5.84 29.39
CA THR A 3 0.59 6.82 28.89
C THR A 3 1.23 8.09 28.32
N ARG A 4 2.56 8.23 28.40
CA ARG A 4 3.30 9.37 27.86
C ARG A 4 3.67 9.19 26.38
N LYS A 5 3.62 7.96 25.85
CA LYS A 5 3.83 7.73 24.43
C LYS A 5 2.55 8.02 23.65
N PRO A 6 2.63 8.83 22.57
CA PRO A 6 1.47 9.06 21.73
C PRO A 6 1.01 7.75 21.10
N VAL A 7 -0.31 7.56 21.06
CA VAL A 7 -0.93 6.42 20.39
C VAL A 7 -0.72 6.58 18.89
N ALA A 8 -0.35 5.49 18.22
CA ALA A 8 -0.25 5.49 16.76
C ALA A 8 -1.62 5.84 16.16
N ALA A 9 -1.66 6.89 15.34
CA ALA A 9 -2.85 7.38 14.68
C ALA A 9 -2.67 7.36 13.16
N PHE A 10 -3.80 7.39 12.44
CA PHE A 10 -3.76 7.61 11.01
C PHE A 10 -3.18 8.99 10.68
N LYS A 11 -2.47 9.06 9.56
CA LYS A 11 -2.09 10.35 8.95
C LYS A 11 -3.35 11.17 8.64
N SER A 12 -3.23 12.48 8.57
CA SER A 12 -4.35 13.34 8.18
C SER A 12 -4.80 13.01 6.75
N ALA A 13 -6.06 13.32 6.43
CA ALA A 13 -6.60 13.15 5.08
C ALA A 13 -5.75 13.87 4.01
N SER A 14 -5.23 15.06 4.31
CA SER A 14 -4.34 15.80 3.41
C SER A 14 -3.01 15.09 3.17
N GLN A 15 -2.41 14.51 4.22
CA GLN A 15 -1.17 13.73 4.10
C GLN A 15 -1.38 12.45 3.30
N VAL A 16 -2.51 11.75 3.50
CA VAL A 16 -2.85 10.56 2.71
C VAL A 16 -3.06 10.92 1.24
N ARG A 17 -3.77 12.02 0.94
CA ARG A 17 -3.96 12.50 -0.43
C ARG A 17 -2.64 12.90 -1.09
N ALA A 18 -1.73 13.55 -0.37
CA ALA A 18 -0.41 13.88 -0.89
C ALA A 18 0.40 12.63 -1.26
N LEU A 19 0.45 11.63 -0.37
CA LEU A 19 1.13 10.35 -0.62
C LEU A 19 0.50 9.59 -1.80
N ALA A 20 -0.82 9.64 -1.95
CA ALA A 20 -1.51 9.04 -3.10
C ALA A 20 -1.15 9.77 -4.40
N ALA A 21 -1.15 11.11 -4.40
CA ALA A 21 -0.80 11.92 -5.56
C ALA A 21 0.66 11.73 -6.01
N GLU A 22 1.60 11.55 -5.08
CA GLU A 22 3.00 11.17 -5.39
C GLU A 22 3.10 9.86 -6.18
N ARG A 23 2.08 9.00 -6.10
CA ARG A 23 1.96 7.73 -6.84
C ARG A 23 0.99 7.80 -8.01
N GLY A 24 0.56 9.01 -8.39
CA GLY A 24 -0.35 9.22 -9.50
C GLY A 24 -1.78 8.77 -9.23
N LEU A 25 -2.17 8.60 -7.95
CA LEU A 25 -3.51 8.20 -7.56
C LEU A 25 -4.36 9.42 -7.19
N THR A 26 -5.63 9.38 -7.59
CA THR A 26 -6.65 10.39 -7.33
C THR A 26 -7.87 9.76 -6.62
N PRO A 27 -8.69 10.55 -5.90
CA PRO A 27 -9.90 10.03 -5.24
C PRO A 27 -10.92 9.35 -6.18
N ASP A 28 -10.87 9.66 -7.48
CA ASP A 28 -11.79 9.13 -8.50
C ASP A 28 -11.37 7.74 -9.03
N ASP A 29 -10.14 7.30 -8.75
CA ASP A 29 -9.61 6.03 -9.22
C ASP A 29 -10.30 4.84 -8.54
N GLU A 30 -10.47 3.76 -9.29
CA GLU A 30 -10.79 2.46 -8.71
C GLU A 30 -9.51 1.80 -8.17
N ILE A 31 -9.48 1.51 -6.87
CA ILE A 31 -8.28 1.01 -6.19
C ILE A 31 -8.56 -0.30 -5.48
N ILE A 32 -7.78 -1.33 -5.82
CA ILE A 32 -7.79 -2.63 -5.17
C ILE A 32 -6.55 -2.76 -4.28
N ILE A 33 -6.77 -2.85 -2.97
CA ILE A 33 -5.69 -2.89 -1.97
C ILE A 33 -5.41 -4.35 -1.60
N TYR A 34 -4.13 -4.72 -1.54
CA TYR A 34 -3.69 -6.04 -1.11
C TYR A 34 -2.41 -5.95 -0.26
N CYS A 35 -2.10 -7.04 0.45
CA CYS A 35 -0.80 -7.18 1.13
C CYS A 35 -0.36 -8.65 1.10
N PHE A 36 -0.15 -9.26 2.27
CA PHE A 36 0.13 -10.70 2.38
C PHE A 36 -1.14 -11.52 2.68
N LYS A 37 -1.88 -11.12 3.74
CA LYS A 37 -3.13 -11.78 4.22
C LYS A 37 -4.16 -10.75 4.71
N GLY A 38 -4.36 -9.66 3.97
CA GLY A 38 -5.40 -8.65 4.24
C GLY A 38 -5.19 -7.66 5.40
N ALA A 39 -4.49 -8.01 6.50
CA ALA A 39 -4.45 -7.16 7.70
C ALA A 39 -3.92 -5.72 7.45
N ARG A 40 -2.80 -5.58 6.72
CA ARG A 40 -2.26 -4.25 6.37
C ARG A 40 -3.13 -3.54 5.34
N ALA A 41 -3.76 -4.29 4.43
CA ALA A 41 -4.67 -3.74 3.45
C ALA A 41 -5.90 -3.09 4.10
N ALA A 42 -6.44 -3.68 5.18
CA ALA A 42 -7.53 -3.10 5.95
C ALA A 42 -7.17 -1.73 6.56
N ASN A 43 -5.97 -1.60 7.13
CA ASN A 43 -5.49 -0.31 7.66
C ASN A 43 -5.41 0.76 6.57
N THR A 44 -4.84 0.41 5.41
CA THR A 44 -4.76 1.34 4.27
C THR A 44 -6.14 1.68 3.72
N TYR A 45 -7.06 0.71 3.63
CA TYR A 45 -8.43 0.93 3.21
C TYR A 45 -9.12 1.98 4.07
N VAL A 46 -9.05 1.85 5.40
CA VAL A 46 -9.66 2.83 6.32
C VAL A 46 -9.01 4.20 6.14
N ALA A 47 -7.69 4.28 6.08
CA ALA A 47 -6.98 5.54 5.89
C ALA A 47 -7.38 6.26 4.58
N MET A 48 -7.49 5.52 3.48
CA MET A 48 -7.88 6.06 2.18
C MET A 48 -9.36 6.44 2.14
N LYS A 49 -10.24 5.63 2.75
CA LYS A 49 -11.67 5.94 2.85
C LYS A 49 -11.90 7.24 3.63
N LEU A 50 -11.21 7.42 4.76
CA LEU A 50 -11.23 8.67 5.53
C LEU A 50 -10.62 9.86 4.77
N ALA A 51 -9.77 9.60 3.77
CA ALA A 51 -9.17 10.63 2.93
C ALA A 51 -10.03 11.03 1.71
N GLY A 52 -11.19 10.38 1.51
CA GLY A 52 -12.15 10.69 0.45
C GLY A 52 -12.06 9.79 -0.78
N PHE A 53 -11.36 8.66 -0.71
CA PHE A 53 -11.34 7.67 -1.79
C PHE A 53 -12.54 6.74 -1.64
N ASP A 54 -13.48 6.77 -2.59
CA ASP A 54 -14.74 6.06 -2.45
C ASP A 54 -14.80 4.72 -3.18
N LYS A 55 -14.03 4.56 -4.26
CA LYS A 55 -14.01 3.35 -5.10
C LYS A 55 -12.90 2.38 -4.66
N LEU A 56 -12.93 2.00 -3.38
CA LEU A 56 -11.95 1.10 -2.78
C LEU A 56 -12.49 -0.33 -2.66
N ARG A 57 -11.64 -1.32 -2.96
CA ARG A 57 -11.90 -2.75 -2.68
C ARG A 57 -10.66 -3.40 -2.08
N ILE A 58 -10.83 -4.47 -1.31
CA ILE A 58 -9.72 -5.28 -0.79
C ILE A 58 -9.69 -6.61 -1.51
N TYR A 59 -8.53 -6.97 -2.07
CA TYR A 59 -8.27 -8.34 -2.50
C TYR A 59 -7.83 -9.17 -1.29
N LEU A 60 -8.79 -9.89 -0.69
CA LEU A 60 -8.62 -10.56 0.59
C LEU A 60 -7.54 -11.65 0.55
N GLY A 61 -7.52 -12.48 -0.49
CA GLY A 61 -6.53 -13.55 -0.63
C GLY A 61 -5.10 -13.02 -0.76
N SER A 62 -4.94 -11.81 -1.30
CA SER A 62 -3.68 -11.07 -1.31
C SER A 62 -2.53 -11.92 -1.91
N TRP A 63 -1.29 -11.63 -1.55
CA TRP A 63 -0.15 -12.43 -2.00
C TRP A 63 -0.27 -13.91 -1.63
N ASN A 64 -0.83 -14.24 -0.46
CA ASN A 64 -0.95 -15.63 0.00
C ASN A 64 -1.83 -16.50 -0.93
N GLU A 65 -2.84 -15.92 -1.59
CA GLU A 65 -3.61 -16.60 -2.63
C GLU A 65 -2.88 -16.58 -3.97
N TRP A 66 -2.41 -15.40 -4.41
CA TRP A 66 -1.74 -15.24 -5.72
C TRP A 66 -0.52 -16.15 -5.88
N SER A 67 0.31 -16.27 -4.85
CA SER A 67 1.56 -17.02 -4.91
C SER A 67 1.38 -18.55 -4.92
N ARG A 68 0.15 -19.05 -4.80
CA ARG A 68 -0.13 -20.50 -4.78
C ARG A 68 -0.41 -21.07 -6.17
N ASP A 69 -0.72 -20.23 -7.14
CA ASP A 69 -0.86 -20.65 -8.53
C ASP A 69 0.43 -20.26 -9.28
N GLU A 70 1.31 -21.25 -9.51
CA GLU A 70 2.59 -21.05 -10.18
C GLU A 70 2.44 -20.59 -11.65
N ARG A 71 1.24 -20.68 -12.22
CA ARG A 71 0.95 -20.19 -13.57
C ARG A 71 0.76 -18.67 -13.61
N LEU A 72 0.51 -18.04 -12.45
CA LEU A 72 0.37 -16.58 -12.38
C LEU A 72 1.74 -15.91 -12.45
N PRO A 73 1.83 -14.72 -13.09
CA PRO A 73 3.09 -14.01 -13.20
C PRO A 73 3.56 -13.55 -11.82
N ILE A 74 4.86 -13.76 -11.56
CA ILE A 74 5.55 -13.35 -10.34
C ILE A 74 6.87 -12.69 -10.74
N GLU A 75 7.09 -11.47 -10.29
CA GLU A 75 8.38 -10.79 -10.42
C GLU A 75 9.25 -11.06 -9.18
N THR A 76 10.56 -11.24 -9.39
CA THR A 76 11.55 -11.43 -8.32
C THR A 76 12.77 -10.54 -8.53
N GLY A 77 13.53 -10.28 -7.45
CA GLY A 77 14.69 -9.39 -7.49
C GLY A 77 14.33 -7.91 -7.35
N LEU A 78 15.27 -7.04 -7.73
CA LEU A 78 15.06 -5.59 -7.69
C LEU A 78 14.11 -5.13 -8.81
N PRO A 79 13.26 -4.11 -8.57
CA PRO A 79 12.40 -3.55 -9.60
C PRO A 79 13.21 -3.11 -10.82
N LYS A 80 12.71 -3.42 -12.02
CA LYS A 80 13.31 -2.93 -13.28
C LYS A 80 13.26 -1.40 -13.28
N GLY A 81 14.44 -0.77 -13.24
CA GLY A 81 14.59 0.69 -13.12
C GLY A 81 15.24 1.17 -11.81
N ALA A 82 15.29 0.33 -10.77
CA ALA A 82 15.98 0.65 -9.50
C ALA A 82 17.52 0.67 -9.63
N VAL A 83 18.06 0.08 -10.70
CA VAL A 83 19.51 -0.04 -10.94
C VAL A 83 20.17 1.31 -11.33
N ARG A 84 19.39 2.37 -11.62
CA ARG A 84 19.95 3.67 -12.04
C ARG A 84 20.27 4.64 -10.89
N LEU A 85 20.03 4.28 -9.63
CA LEU A 85 20.11 5.22 -8.49
C LEU A 85 21.10 4.87 -7.37
N LEU A 86 22.01 3.91 -7.56
CA LEU A 86 23.08 3.68 -6.60
C LEU A 86 24.44 3.83 -7.28
N PRO A 87 25.28 4.83 -6.93
CA PRO A 87 26.70 4.57 -6.98
C PRO A 87 26.94 3.47 -5.93
N LEU A 88 27.50 2.36 -6.39
CA LEU A 88 28.04 1.31 -5.56
C LEU A 88 29.06 1.96 -4.60
N VAL A 89 28.70 2.19 -3.34
CA VAL A 89 29.67 2.40 -2.27
C VAL A 89 29.59 1.16 -1.40
N VAL A 90 30.64 0.36 -1.49
CA VAL A 90 30.95 -0.78 -0.63
C VAL A 90 31.01 -0.32 0.82
#